data_AF-A0A955SI96-F1
#
_entry.id   AF-A0A955SI96-F1
#
_cell.length_a   1.000
_cell.length_b   1.000
_cell.length_c   1.000
_cell.angle_alpha   90.00
_cell.angle_beta   90.00
_cell.angle_gamma   90.00
#
_symmetry.space_group_name_H-M   'P 1'
#
loop_
_entity.id
_entity.type
_entity.pdbx_description
1 polymer ?
#
loop_
_entity_poly.entity_id
_entity_poly.type
_entity_poly.pdbx_seq_one_letter_code
_entity_poly.pdbx_strand_id
1 'polypeptide(L)' 'MRLHPQNELPITNLYWAFLDRHKKHLQSNPRLMLPLRNLKKRGQATIRKDRHIFTMVQRELEKPGILTPVHLLLAE' A
#
# COMPACT_ATOMS: atom_id res chain seq x y z
N MET A 1 14.45 -13.45 -12.35
CA MET A 1 13.12 -13.64 -11.72
C MET A 1 12.21 -12.50 -12.16
N ARG A 2 11.39 -12.71 -13.20
CA ARG A 2 10.43 -11.71 -13.71
C ARG A 2 9.18 -11.77 -12.85
N LEU A 3 8.81 -10.66 -12.20
CA LEU A 3 7.51 -10.49 -11.54
C LEU A 3 6.51 -10.06 -12.62
N HIS A 4 5.49 -10.87 -12.87
CA HIS A 4 4.45 -10.58 -13.86
C HIS A 4 3.59 -9.37 -13.42
N PRO A 5 3.25 -8.42 -14.31
CA PRO A 5 2.60 -7.15 -13.97
C PRO A 5 1.06 -7.18 -14.03
N GLN A 6 0.42 -8.36 -13.92
CA GLN A 6 -1.04 -8.47 -14.12
C GLN A 6 -1.85 -8.54 -12.82
N ASN A 7 -1.19 -8.71 -11.66
CA ASN A 7 -1.86 -8.75 -10.36
C ASN A 7 -1.17 -7.78 -9.41
N GLU A 8 -1.30 -6.47 -9.62
CA GLU A 8 -0.96 -5.48 -8.59
C GLU A 8 -1.89 -5.66 -7.40
N LEU A 9 -1.66 -6.72 -6.61
CA LEU A 9 -2.46 -7.03 -5.45
C LEU A 9 -2.43 -5.80 -4.54
N PRO A 10 -3.60 -5.36 -4.06
CA PRO A 10 -3.73 -4.12 -3.29
C PRO A 10 -2.84 -4.15 -2.05
N ILE A 11 -2.48 -5.34 -1.56
CA ILE A 11 -1.58 -5.55 -0.43
C ILE A 11 -0.24 -4.84 -0.56
N THR A 12 0.34 -4.77 -1.77
CA THR A 12 1.61 -4.07 -1.99
C THR A 12 1.43 -2.57 -1.77
N ASN A 13 0.37 -1.99 -2.34
CA ASN A 13 0.01 -0.59 -2.17
C ASN A 13 -0.32 -0.29 -0.69
N LEU A 14 -1.04 -1.19 -0.02
CA LEU A 14 -1.35 -1.10 1.42
C LEU A 14 -0.08 -1.14 2.29
N TYR A 15 0.88 -2.00 1.97
CA TYR A 15 2.16 -2.09 2.67
C TYR A 15 2.94 -0.76 2.59
N TRP A 16 3.06 -0.19 1.38
CA TRP A 16 3.75 1.08 1.20
C TRP A 16 3.00 2.24 1.85
N ALA A 17 1.67 2.27 1.76
CA ALA A 17 0.83 3.26 2.44
C ALA A 17 0.96 3.18 3.98
N PHE A 18 1.12 1.97 4.53
CA PHE A 18 1.39 1.78 5.95
C PHE A 18 2.75 2.37 6.35
N LEU A 19 3.81 2.03 5.61
CA LEU A 19 5.15 2.54 5.89
C LEU A 19 5.20 4.07 5.78
N ASP A 20 4.53 4.69 4.82
CA ASP A 20 4.54 6.15 4.66
C ASP A 20 3.83 6.88 5.80
N ARG A 21 2.66 6.39 6.23
CA ARG A 21 1.93 7.00 7.36
C ARG A 21 2.66 6.87 8.69
N HIS A 22 3.36 5.76 8.89
CA HIS A 22 4.01 5.45 10.17
C HIS A 22 5.51 5.69 10.18
N LYS A 23 6.10 6.23 9.12
CA LYS A 23 7.56 6.40 8.98
C LYS A 23 8.23 7.09 10.17
N LYS A 24 7.57 8.06 10.80
CA LYS A 24 8.09 8.77 11.98
C LYS A 24 8.27 7.85 13.20
N HIS A 25 7.38 6.88 13.37
CA HIS A 25 7.43 5.92 14.47
C HIS A 25 8.31 4.71 14.13
N LEU A 26 8.41 4.36 12.84
CA LEU A 26 9.17 3.18 12.39
C LEU A 26 10.66 3.45 12.13
N GLN A 27 11.09 4.72 12.10
CA GLN A 27 12.47 5.10 11.78
C GLN A 27 13.53 4.56 12.76
N SER A 28 13.14 4.27 14.00
CA SER A 28 14.03 3.70 15.02
C SER A 28 14.16 2.18 14.93
N ASN A 29 13.33 1.50 14.12
CA ASN A 29 13.34 0.05 13.99
C ASN A 29 14.42 -0.37 12.97
N PRO A 30 15.52 -1.04 13.39
CA PRO A 30 16.60 -1.44 12.49
C PRO A 30 16.12 -2.36 11.36
N ARG A 31 15.11 -3.20 11.62
CA ARG A 31 14.55 -4.14 10.63
C ARG A 31 13.81 -3.42 9.50
N LEU A 32 13.34 -2.20 9.73
CA LEU A 32 12.57 -1.41 8.77
C LEU A 32 13.39 -0.34 8.07
N MET A 33 14.68 -0.18 8.40
CA MET A 33 15.53 0.84 7.79
C MET A 33 15.63 0.71 6.28
N LEU A 34 15.82 -0.52 5.77
CA LEU A 34 15.92 -0.75 4.32
C LEU A 34 14.58 -0.49 3.60
N PRO A 35 13.44 -1.02 4.05
CA PRO A 35 12.12 -0.64 3.52
C PRO A 35 11.86 0.87 3.53
N LEU A 36 12.19 1.58 4.62
CA LEU A 36 11.99 3.03 4.72
C LEU A 36 12.92 3.82 3.79
N ARG A 37 14.14 3.33 3.54
CA ARG A 37 15.03 3.88 2.51
C ARG A 37 14.47 3.68 1.10
N ASN A 38 13.89 2.52 0.82
CA ASN A 38 13.25 2.23 -0.46
C ASN A 38 11.97 3.06 -0.66
N LEU A 39 11.20 3.30 0.41
CA LEU A 39 10.04 4.19 0.38
C LEU A 39 10.42 5.60 -0.10
N LYS A 40 11.55 6.16 0.35
CA LYS A 40 12.04 7.48 -0.10
C LYS A 40 12.35 7.55 -1.60
N LYS A 41 12.58 6.42 -2.25
CA LYS A 41 12.86 6.33 -3.69
C LYS A 41 11.59 6.19 -4.53
N ARG A 42 10.41 5.97 -3.92
CA ARG A 42 9.14 5.89 -4.65
C ARG A 42 8.76 7.29 -5.16
N GLY A 43 8.24 7.36 -6.39
CA GLY A 43 7.76 8.60 -6.98
C GLY A 43 6.50 9.12 -6.30
N GLN A 44 6.26 10.43 -6.36
CA GLN A 44 5.08 11.05 -5.75
C GLN A 44 3.76 10.49 -6.29
N ALA A 45 3.68 10.20 -7.60
CA ALA A 45 2.50 9.60 -8.22
C ALA A 45 2.18 8.22 -7.63
N THR A 46 3.20 7.40 -7.41
CA THR A 46 3.05 6.07 -6.79
C THR A 46 2.60 6.18 -5.34
N ILE A 47 3.16 7.12 -4.56
CA ILE A 47 2.75 7.35 -3.16
C ILE A 47 1.27 7.79 -3.10
N ARG A 48 0.82 8.64 -4.04
CA ARG A 48 -0.59 9.04 -4.13
C ARG A 48 -1.49 7.84 -4.42
N LYS A 49 -1.09 6.95 -5.34
CA LYS A 49 -1.79 5.70 -5.63
C LYS A 49 -1.86 4.78 -4.40
N ASP A 50 -0.72 4.57 -3.72
CA ASP A 50 -0.64 3.78 -2.49
C ASP A 50 -1.65 4.29 -1.44
N ARG A 51 -1.69 5.62 -1.23
CA ARG A 51 -2.62 6.26 -0.28
C ARG A 51 -4.08 6.18 -0.71
N HIS A 52 -4.35 6.32 -2.01
CA HIS A 52 -5.70 6.22 -2.55
C HIS A 52 -6.28 4.82 -2.32
N ILE A 53 -5.51 3.78 -2.66
CA ILE A 53 -5.90 2.38 -2.44
C ILE A 53 -6.13 2.09 -0.95
N PHE A 54 -5.27 2.61 -0.06
CA PHE A 54 -5.51 2.51 1.39
C PHE A 54 -6.85 3.13 1.82
N THR A 55 -7.16 4.32 1.32
CA THR A 55 -8.40 5.02 1.69
C THR A 55 -9.64 4.27 1.18
N MET A 56 -9.57 3.74 -0.04
CA MET A 56 -10.61 2.89 -0.63
C MET A 56 -10.84 1.63 0.20
N VAL A 57 -9.79 0.86 0.48
CA VAL A 57 -9.87 -0.37 1.29
C VAL A 57 -10.42 -0.07 2.68
N GLN A 58 -9.97 1.00 3.33
CA GLN A 58 -10.46 1.37 4.66
C GLN A 58 -11.97 1.63 4.64
N ARG A 59 -12.47 2.39 3.65
CA ARG A 59 -13.90 2.67 3.51
C ARG A 59 -14.73 1.41 3.26
N GLU A 60 -14.23 0.47 2.48
CA GLU A 60 -14.94 -0.78 2.24
C GLU A 60 -14.94 -1.69 3.48
N LEU A 61 -13.86 -1.68 4.27
CA LEU A 61 -13.80 -2.41 5.55
C LEU A 61 -14.69 -1.81 6.65
N GLU A 62 -15.08 -0.54 6.53
CA GLU A 62 -16.06 0.09 7.43
C GLU A 62 -17.50 -0.42 7.16
N LYS A 63 -17.76 -1.00 6.00
CA LYS A 63 -19.05 -1.60 5.65
C LYS A 63 -19.09 -3.08 6.10
N PRO A 64 -20.26 -3.61 6.49
CA PRO A 64 -20.41 -5.04 6.74
C PRO A 64 -20.29 -5.81 5.41
N GLY A 65 -19.36 -6.75 5.33
CA GLY A 65 -19.17 -7.58 4.14
C GLY A 65 -17.79 -8.23 4.05
N ILE A 66 -17.60 -9.07 3.03
CA ILE A 66 -16.30 -9.68 2.72
C ILE A 66 -15.65 -8.87 1.60
N LEU A 67 -14.48 -8.28 1.87
CA LEU A 67 -13.68 -7.63 0.85
C LEU A 67 -12.75 -8.66 0.20
N THR A 68 -12.97 -8.95 -1.08
CA THR A 68 -12.05 -9.77 -1.88
C THR A 68 -11.21 -8.89 -2.82
N PRO A 69 -10.02 -9.32 -3.27
CA PRO A 69 -9.19 -8.56 -4.20
C PRO A 69 -9.90 -8.13 -5.49
N VAL A 70 -10.92 -8.87 -5.94
CA VAL A 70 -11.74 -8.54 -7.11
C VAL A 70 -12.50 -7.23 -6.91
N HIS A 71 -13.02 -6.97 -5.71
CA HIS A 71 -13.71 -5.72 -5.39
C HIS A 71 -12.79 -4.49 -5.50
N LEU A 72 -11.47 -4.70 -5.42
CA LEU A 72 -10.45 -3.65 -5.50
C LEU A 72 -9.93 -3.43 -6.93
N LEU A 73 -10.29 -4.32 -7.88
CA LEU A 73 -9.96 -4.21 -9.30
C LEU A 73 -11.13 -3.61 -10.13
N LEU A 74 -12.32 -3.48 -9.54
CA LEU A 74 -13.54 -3.01 -10.22
C LEU A 74 -13.92 -1.56 -9.88
N ALA A 75 -13.11 -0.89 -9.07
CA ALA A 75 -13.29 0.52 -8.74
C ALA A 75 -12.35 1.37 -9.60
N GLU A 76 -12.61 1.39 -10.90
CA GLU A 76 -12.07 2.37 -11.85
C GLU A 76 -13.19 3.32 -12.30
#